data_AF-A0A2J7PSD7-F1
#
_entry.id   AF-A0A2J7PSD7-F1
#
_cell.length_a   1.000
_cell.length_b   1.000
_cell.length_c   1.000
_cell.angle_alpha   90.00
_cell.angle_beta   90.00
_cell.angle_gamma   90.00
#
_symmetry.space_group_name_H-M   'P 1'
#
loop_
_entity.id
_entity.type
_entity.pdbx_description
1 polymer ?
#
loop_
_entity_poly.entity_id
_entity_poly.type
_entity_poly.pdbx_seq_one_letter_code
_entity_poly.pdbx_strand_id
1 'polypeptide(L)'
;MDHREIGWADMDWIDLVEGRDQWKALVYTFKEGRTSCDNEPKQSRPRTSRSDNMVERLEKVVLEDRRLSVENIASKVGISVGSVHTILHEDLRMRKVSSRWVPRILEDDHKAARMAICQAMLTRDEGMNGTFFSSIFLRENNLEMVSHAPYSPDLAPSDFWLFPTTKDALRGRTFTSRAAIASAIFQWSKQTPTEAFAAAMESWRRRCEKYVRLQGDYVEK
;
A
#
# COMPACT_ATOMS: atom_id res chain seq x y z
N MET A 1 -0.04 -86.75 2.55
CA MET A 1 -0.06 -85.94 1.31
C MET A 1 1.06 -84.93 1.44
N ASP A 2 2.08 -85.09 0.59
CA ASP A 2 3.31 -84.30 0.56
C ASP A 2 3.02 -82.90 0.00
N HIS A 3 3.54 -81.84 0.63
CA HIS A 3 3.27 -80.43 0.30
C HIS A 3 3.99 -79.96 -1.00
N ARG A 4 4.32 -80.87 -1.91
CA ARG A 4 5.17 -80.61 -3.10
C ARG A 4 4.42 -80.49 -4.43
N GLU A 5 3.11 -80.21 -4.41
CA GLU A 5 2.30 -80.12 -5.64
C GLU A 5 1.60 -78.78 -5.87
N ILE A 6 2.10 -77.69 -5.28
CA ILE A 6 1.69 -76.36 -5.74
C ILE A 6 2.96 -75.50 -5.87
N GLY A 7 3.31 -75.14 -7.11
CA GLY A 7 4.54 -74.46 -7.51
C GLY A 7 4.67 -73.03 -6.97
N TRP A 8 4.81 -72.89 -5.66
CA TRP A 8 5.04 -71.62 -4.95
C TRP A 8 6.46 -71.48 -4.41
N ALA A 9 7.37 -72.42 -4.71
CA ALA A 9 8.72 -72.43 -4.13
C ALA A 9 9.65 -71.31 -4.65
N ASP A 10 9.32 -70.69 -5.79
CA ASP A 10 10.14 -69.64 -6.43
C ASP A 10 9.42 -68.29 -6.58
N MET A 11 8.21 -68.12 -6.04
CA MET A 11 7.54 -66.81 -6.06
C MET A 11 7.85 -66.03 -4.78
N ASP A 12 8.71 -65.01 -4.92
CA ASP A 12 8.89 -64.00 -3.88
C ASP A 12 7.53 -63.32 -3.64
N TRP A 13 7.12 -63.19 -2.38
CA TRP A 13 5.81 -62.62 -2.00
C TRP A 13 5.61 -61.21 -2.60
N ILE A 14 6.72 -60.52 -2.90
CA ILE A 14 6.74 -59.21 -3.54
C ILE A 14 6.30 -59.25 -5.01
N ASP A 15 6.40 -60.40 -5.68
CA ASP A 15 6.00 -60.57 -7.07
C ASP A 15 4.48 -60.70 -7.24
N LEU A 16 3.75 -60.91 -6.14
CA LEU A 16 2.28 -60.98 -6.07
C LEU A 16 1.61 -59.64 -5.73
N VAL A 17 2.38 -58.58 -5.45
CA VAL A 17 1.86 -57.27 -5.04
C VAL A 17 1.73 -56.33 -6.24
N GLU A 18 0.53 -55.78 -6.47
CA GLU A 18 0.32 -54.72 -7.47
C GLU A 18 1.19 -53.49 -7.15
N GLY A 19 1.91 -52.98 -8.15
CA GLY A 19 2.83 -51.84 -7.98
C GLY A 19 4.28 -52.20 -7.60
N ARG A 20 4.67 -53.49 -7.64
CA ARG A 20 6.04 -53.95 -7.35
C ARG A 20 7.15 -53.23 -8.12
N ASP A 21 6.88 -52.81 -9.36
CA ASP A 21 7.88 -52.16 -10.21
C ASP A 21 8.24 -50.77 -9.68
N GLN A 22 7.27 -50.06 -9.07
CA GLN A 22 7.50 -48.78 -8.40
C GLN A 22 8.33 -48.97 -7.12
N TRP A 23 8.06 -50.03 -6.35
CA TRP A 23 8.84 -50.36 -5.15
C TRP A 23 10.28 -50.76 -5.49
N LYS A 24 10.48 -51.59 -6.52
CA LYS A 24 11.82 -51.98 -7.01
C LYS A 24 12.59 -50.75 -7.50
N ALA A 25 11.95 -49.84 -8.23
CA ALA A 25 12.55 -48.58 -8.67
C ALA A 25 12.94 -47.68 -7.49
N LEU A 26 12.06 -47.52 -6.48
CA LEU A 26 12.35 -46.72 -5.30
C LEU A 26 13.55 -47.27 -4.51
N VAL A 27 13.59 -48.58 -4.27
CA VAL A 27 14.71 -49.25 -3.59
C VAL A 27 16.02 -49.10 -4.36
N TYR A 28 15.97 -49.17 -5.70
CA TYR A 28 17.15 -48.93 -6.54
C TYR A 28 17.67 -47.49 -6.41
N THR A 29 16.78 -46.49 -6.50
CA THR A 29 17.17 -45.08 -6.35
C THR A 29 17.74 -44.75 -4.97
N PHE A 30 17.26 -45.42 -3.91
CA PHE A 30 17.81 -45.27 -2.56
C PHE A 30 19.20 -45.90 -2.43
N LYS A 31 19.45 -47.04 -3.09
CA LYS A 31 20.77 -47.67 -3.17
C LYS A 31 21.78 -46.85 -3.98
N GLU A 32 21.32 -46.09 -4.97
CA GLU A 32 22.14 -45.13 -5.73
C GLU A 32 22.41 -43.81 -4.96
N GLY A 33 21.94 -43.70 -3.71
CA GLY A 33 22.30 -42.59 -2.81
C GLY A 33 21.26 -41.47 -2.72
N ARG A 34 20.05 -41.63 -3.28
CA ARG A 34 18.94 -40.72 -3.00
C ARG A 34 18.47 -40.89 -1.55
N THR A 35 18.52 -39.81 -0.77
CA THR A 35 18.06 -39.79 0.63
C THR A 35 16.73 -39.06 0.84
N SER A 36 16.21 -38.39 -0.20
CA SER A 36 14.96 -37.65 -0.14
C SER A 36 13.74 -38.56 -0.41
N CYS A 37 12.80 -38.54 0.53
CA CYS A 37 11.49 -39.19 0.42
C CYS A 37 10.45 -38.35 -0.35
N ASP A 38 10.81 -37.14 -0.78
CA ASP A 38 9.88 -36.27 -1.48
C ASP A 38 9.69 -36.71 -2.93
N ASN A 39 8.51 -36.44 -3.48
CA ASN A 39 8.25 -36.66 -4.90
C ASN A 39 9.13 -35.72 -5.75
N GLU A 40 9.63 -36.24 -6.87
CA GLU A 40 10.29 -35.39 -7.85
C GLU A 40 9.31 -34.38 -8.44
N PRO A 41 9.79 -33.17 -8.79
CA PRO A 41 8.96 -32.15 -9.40
C PRO A 41 8.37 -32.70 -10.71
N LYS A 42 7.06 -32.98 -10.69
CA LYS A 42 6.32 -33.44 -11.86
C LYS A 42 6.30 -32.33 -12.92
N GLN A 43 6.50 -32.71 -14.18
CA GLN A 43 6.31 -31.81 -15.31
C GLN A 43 4.83 -31.38 -15.33
N SER A 44 4.58 -30.12 -14.97
CA SER A 44 3.23 -29.59 -14.86
C SER A 44 2.68 -29.30 -16.25
N ARG A 45 1.35 -29.35 -16.39
CA ARG A 45 0.67 -28.91 -17.62
C ARG A 45 1.09 -27.47 -17.93
N PRO A 46 1.49 -27.15 -19.19
CA PRO A 46 1.86 -25.79 -19.55
C PRO A 46 0.75 -24.81 -19.17
N ARG A 47 1.10 -23.76 -18.43
CA ARG A 47 0.17 -22.72 -18.02
C ARG A 47 -0.06 -21.78 -19.21
N THR A 48 -1.01 -22.13 -20.09
CA THR A 48 -1.31 -21.34 -21.30
C THR A 48 -1.82 -19.92 -20.99
N SER A 49 -2.46 -19.70 -19.84
CA SER A 49 -2.96 -18.39 -19.43
C SER A 49 -1.94 -17.50 -18.71
N ARG A 50 -0.82 -18.05 -18.21
CA ARG A 50 0.27 -17.34 -17.52
C ARG A 50 1.58 -17.41 -18.33
N SER A 51 1.49 -17.27 -19.64
CA SER A 51 2.69 -17.08 -20.47
C SER A 51 3.24 -15.66 -20.25
N ASP A 52 4.56 -15.49 -20.36
CA ASP A 52 5.22 -14.20 -20.13
C ASP A 52 4.63 -13.08 -21.01
N ASN A 53 4.25 -13.40 -22.24
CA ASN A 53 3.55 -12.48 -23.15
C ASN A 53 2.20 -11.98 -22.57
N MET A 54 1.40 -12.87 -21.95
CA MET A 54 0.14 -12.46 -21.33
C MET A 54 0.38 -11.60 -20.08
N VAL A 55 1.42 -11.89 -19.31
CA VAL A 55 1.84 -11.09 -18.14
C VAL A 55 2.23 -9.68 -18.57
N GLU A 56 3.09 -9.56 -19.58
CA GLU A 56 3.53 -8.26 -20.12
C GLU A 56 2.36 -7.44 -20.70
N ARG A 57 1.46 -8.08 -21.46
CA ARG A 57 0.26 -7.42 -21.98
C ARG A 57 -0.65 -6.91 -20.87
N LEU A 58 -0.85 -7.71 -19.81
CA LEU A 58 -1.67 -7.33 -18.67
C LEU A 58 -1.03 -6.18 -17.90
N GLU A 59 0.28 -6.24 -17.64
CA GLU A 59 1.03 -5.18 -16.99
C GLU A 59 0.88 -3.86 -17.74
N LYS A 60 1.05 -3.89 -19.07
CA LYS A 60 0.86 -2.70 -19.92
C LYS A 60 -0.53 -2.08 -19.77
N VAL A 61 -1.59 -2.88 -19.84
CA VAL A 61 -2.98 -2.41 -19.69
C VAL A 61 -3.22 -1.76 -18.33
N VAL A 62 -2.62 -2.30 -17.27
CA VAL A 62 -2.76 -1.79 -15.91
C VAL A 62 -1.96 -0.51 -15.69
N LEU A 63 -0.79 -0.39 -16.33
CA LEU A 63 0.04 0.83 -16.27
C LEU A 63 -0.58 1.98 -17.09
N GLU A 64 -1.31 1.67 -18.18
CA GLU A 64 -2.08 2.65 -18.95
C GLU A 64 -3.27 3.20 -18.15
N ASP A 65 -4.06 2.32 -17.52
CA ASP A 65 -5.17 2.73 -16.66
C ASP A 65 -5.27 1.85 -15.40
N ARG A 66 -4.79 2.40 -14.29
CA ARG A 66 -4.76 1.74 -12.98
C ARG A 66 -6.14 1.57 -12.34
N ARG A 67 -7.20 2.18 -12.90
CA ARG A 67 -8.56 2.15 -12.33
C ARG A 67 -9.43 1.04 -12.92
N LEU A 68 -8.92 0.27 -13.87
CA LEU A 68 -9.68 -0.80 -14.51
C LEU A 68 -10.08 -1.90 -13.52
N SER A 69 -11.29 -2.45 -13.71
CA SER A 69 -11.73 -3.65 -13.01
C SER A 69 -11.02 -4.88 -13.57
N VAL A 70 -10.90 -5.93 -12.75
CA VAL A 70 -10.34 -7.23 -13.16
C VAL A 70 -11.15 -7.81 -14.34
N GLU A 71 -12.46 -7.56 -14.40
CA GLU A 71 -13.34 -7.93 -15.50
C GLU A 71 -12.99 -7.20 -16.80
N ASN A 72 -12.80 -5.88 -16.76
CA ASN A 72 -12.41 -5.11 -17.94
C ASN A 72 -11.03 -5.52 -18.45
N ILE A 73 -10.09 -5.81 -17.54
CA ILE A 73 -8.76 -6.32 -17.90
C ILE A 73 -8.87 -7.70 -18.55
N ALA A 74 -9.68 -8.60 -17.99
CA ALA A 74 -9.95 -9.92 -18.53
C ALA A 74 -10.50 -9.85 -19.96
N SER A 75 -11.48 -8.99 -20.21
CA SER A 75 -12.06 -8.76 -21.53
C SER A 75 -11.05 -8.16 -22.52
N LYS A 76 -10.18 -7.24 -22.10
CA LYS A 76 -9.14 -6.63 -22.96
C LYS A 76 -8.03 -7.61 -23.35
N VAL A 77 -7.56 -8.42 -22.39
CA VAL A 77 -6.44 -9.35 -22.62
C VAL A 77 -6.90 -10.68 -23.22
N GLY A 78 -8.18 -11.05 -23.01
CA GLY A 78 -8.78 -12.28 -23.51
C GLY A 78 -8.49 -13.50 -22.63
N ILE A 79 -8.40 -13.30 -21.31
CA ILE A 79 -8.14 -14.37 -20.34
C ILE A 79 -9.22 -14.42 -19.26
N SER A 80 -9.28 -15.53 -18.52
CA SER A 80 -10.22 -15.65 -17.41
C SER A 80 -9.91 -14.65 -16.29
N VAL A 81 -10.96 -14.14 -15.63
CA VAL A 81 -10.87 -13.23 -14.46
C VAL A 81 -9.97 -13.82 -13.37
N GLY A 82 -10.06 -15.12 -13.13
CA GLY A 82 -9.20 -15.83 -12.17
C GLY A 82 -7.72 -15.76 -12.55
N SER A 83 -7.38 -15.92 -13.84
CA SER A 83 -5.99 -15.78 -14.32
C SER A 83 -5.49 -14.35 -14.16
N VAL A 84 -6.32 -13.33 -14.44
CA VAL A 84 -5.97 -11.92 -14.19
C VAL A 84 -5.63 -11.69 -12.72
N HIS A 85 -6.48 -12.18 -11.80
CA HIS A 85 -6.24 -12.04 -10.36
C HIS A 85 -4.93 -12.69 -9.93
N THR A 86 -4.67 -13.92 -10.39
CA THR A 86 -3.42 -14.64 -10.11
C THR A 86 -2.20 -13.91 -10.67
N ILE A 87 -2.24 -13.41 -11.91
CA ILE A 87 -1.14 -12.67 -12.51
C ILE A 87 -0.87 -11.38 -11.75
N LEU A 88 -1.91 -10.61 -11.44
CA LEU A 88 -1.77 -9.37 -10.68
C LEU A 88 -1.13 -9.61 -9.31
N HIS A 89 -1.59 -10.63 -8.57
CA HIS A 89 -1.19 -10.85 -7.19
C HIS A 89 0.11 -11.66 -7.03
N GLU A 90 0.30 -12.73 -7.81
CA GLU A 90 1.46 -13.64 -7.70
C GLU A 90 2.63 -13.21 -8.58
N ASP A 91 2.36 -12.91 -9.86
CA ASP A 91 3.42 -12.65 -10.85
C ASP A 91 3.90 -11.20 -10.77
N LEU A 92 2.97 -10.24 -10.85
CA LEU A 92 3.27 -8.80 -10.80
C LEU A 92 3.35 -8.24 -9.37
N ARG A 93 2.94 -9.02 -8.37
CA ARG A 93 2.92 -8.63 -6.94
C ARG A 93 2.19 -7.30 -6.68
N MET A 94 1.21 -6.99 -7.50
CA MET A 94 0.37 -5.82 -7.37
C MET A 94 -0.70 -6.05 -6.30
N ARG A 95 -1.02 -4.97 -5.58
CA ARG A 95 -2.10 -4.96 -4.58
C ARG A 95 -3.12 -3.90 -4.94
N LYS A 96 -4.40 -4.24 -4.73
CA LYS A 96 -5.49 -3.27 -4.83
C LYS A 96 -5.33 -2.23 -3.72
N VAL A 97 -5.26 -0.97 -4.11
CA VAL A 97 -5.30 0.19 -3.21
C VAL A 97 -6.54 1.01 -3.52
N SER A 98 -7.17 1.58 -2.50
CA SER A 98 -8.23 2.56 -2.71
C SER A 98 -7.61 3.91 -3.10
N SER A 99 -8.24 4.61 -4.03
CA SER A 99 -7.92 6.02 -4.28
C SER A 99 -8.19 6.84 -3.02
N ARG A 100 -7.34 7.82 -2.72
CA ARG A 100 -7.54 8.72 -1.58
C ARG A 100 -8.42 9.90 -1.99
N TRP A 101 -9.24 10.37 -1.05
CA TRP A 101 -10.01 11.59 -1.24
C TRP A 101 -9.08 12.81 -1.20
N VAL A 102 -9.27 13.71 -2.15
CA VAL A 102 -8.47 14.93 -2.31
C VAL A 102 -9.42 16.13 -2.23
N PRO A 103 -9.05 17.23 -1.53
CA PRO A 103 -9.95 18.37 -1.30
C PRO A 103 -10.53 18.99 -2.56
N ARG A 104 -9.74 19.07 -3.62
CA ARG A 104 -10.14 19.69 -4.89
C ARG A 104 -9.27 19.17 -6.03
N ILE A 105 -9.75 19.26 -7.28
CA ILE A 105 -8.89 19.13 -8.45
C ILE A 105 -8.14 20.45 -8.62
N LEU A 106 -6.81 20.42 -8.51
CA LEU A 106 -5.99 21.64 -8.64
C LEU A 106 -5.84 22.03 -10.11
N GLU A 107 -5.85 23.34 -10.32
CA GLU A 107 -5.50 23.97 -11.60
C GLU A 107 -4.02 24.37 -11.53
N ASP A 108 -3.39 24.62 -12.68
CA ASP A 108 -1.95 24.88 -12.74
C ASP A 108 -1.55 26.12 -11.93
N ASP A 109 -2.38 27.16 -11.92
CA ASP A 109 -2.17 28.36 -11.10
C ASP A 109 -2.18 28.04 -9.60
N HIS A 110 -3.06 27.13 -9.15
CA HIS A 110 -3.08 26.68 -7.76
C HIS A 110 -1.79 25.95 -7.40
N LYS A 111 -1.28 25.08 -8.30
CA LYS A 111 -0.03 24.34 -8.10
C LYS A 111 1.17 25.30 -8.07
N ALA A 112 1.22 26.28 -8.97
CA ALA A 112 2.26 27.30 -9.00
C ALA A 112 2.28 28.14 -7.72
N ALA A 113 1.12 28.60 -7.24
CA ALA A 113 1.00 29.34 -5.98
C ALA A 113 1.45 28.49 -4.78
N ARG A 114 1.06 27.22 -4.74
CA ARG A 114 1.50 26.26 -3.71
C ARG A 114 3.02 26.10 -3.69
N MET A 115 3.66 25.95 -4.84
CA MET A 115 5.12 25.86 -4.93
C MET A 115 5.80 27.14 -4.47
N ALA A 116 5.38 28.30 -4.98
CA ALA A 116 5.98 29.58 -4.66
C ALA A 116 5.94 29.86 -3.15
N ILE A 117 4.81 29.59 -2.52
CA ILE A 117 4.64 29.76 -1.07
C ILE A 117 5.54 28.79 -0.29
N CYS A 118 5.56 27.51 -0.64
CA CYS A 118 6.45 26.54 0.03
C CYS A 118 7.94 26.86 -0.16
N GLN A 119 8.34 27.36 -1.33
CA GLN A 119 9.71 27.79 -1.59
C GLN A 119 10.07 29.01 -0.73
N ALA A 120 9.23 30.05 -0.73
CA ALA A 120 9.44 31.25 0.09
C ALA A 120 9.53 30.91 1.59
N MET A 121 8.69 30.01 2.07
CA MET A 121 8.72 29.49 3.44
C MET A 121 10.02 28.74 3.78
N LEU A 122 10.59 28.00 2.83
CA LEU A 122 11.83 27.25 3.03
C LEU A 122 13.08 28.14 2.95
N THR A 123 13.06 29.17 2.09
CA THR A 123 14.18 30.12 1.90
C THR A 123 14.16 31.28 2.90
N ARG A 124 13.12 31.35 3.74
CA ARG A 124 12.97 32.37 4.79
C ARG A 124 12.96 33.80 4.22
N ASP A 125 12.37 33.96 3.04
CA ASP A 125 12.23 35.29 2.42
C ASP A 125 10.96 35.94 2.99
N GLU A 126 11.18 36.88 3.90
CA GLU A 126 10.16 37.63 4.63
C GLU A 126 9.45 38.59 3.67
N GLY A 127 8.21 38.28 3.30
CA GLY A 127 7.36 39.28 2.66
C GLY A 127 6.29 38.70 1.76
N MET A 128 5.19 38.24 2.34
CA MET A 128 3.94 38.22 1.59
C MET A 128 2.78 38.80 2.41
N ASN A 129 2.12 39.73 1.74
CA ASN A 129 1.06 40.60 2.18
C ASN A 129 -0.28 39.86 2.23
N GLY A 130 -0.85 39.72 3.43
CA GLY A 130 -2.25 39.36 3.61
C GLY A 130 -3.13 40.54 4.02
N THR A 131 -4.42 40.38 3.69
CA THR A 131 -5.54 41.35 3.70
C THR A 131 -5.62 42.38 4.84
N PHE A 132 -6.22 43.53 4.50
CA PHE A 132 -6.07 44.85 5.11
C PHE A 132 -6.63 45.10 6.52
N PHE A 133 -7.35 44.15 7.14
CA PHE A 133 -7.96 44.36 8.48
C PHE A 133 -7.35 43.51 9.60
N SER A 134 -7.06 42.22 9.35
CA SER A 134 -6.34 41.36 10.32
C SER A 134 -4.85 41.68 10.39
N SER A 135 -4.29 42.26 9.32
CA SER A 135 -2.87 42.65 9.26
C SER A 135 -2.51 43.78 10.21
N ILE A 136 -3.45 44.68 10.55
CA ILE A 136 -3.19 45.76 11.51
C ILE A 136 -2.98 45.18 12.90
N PHE A 137 -3.93 44.37 13.39
CA PHE A 137 -3.82 43.73 14.71
C PHE A 137 -2.59 42.82 14.82
N LEU A 138 -2.26 42.06 13.78
CA LEU A 138 -1.07 41.19 13.79
C LEU A 138 0.21 42.02 13.88
N ARG A 139 0.30 43.12 13.11
CA ARG A 139 1.45 44.05 13.17
C ARG A 139 1.56 44.74 14.53
N GLU A 140 0.44 45.15 15.12
CA GLU A 140 0.40 45.75 16.46
C GLU A 140 0.86 44.79 17.56
N ASN A 141 0.73 43.48 17.35
CA ASN A 141 1.17 42.44 18.29
C ASN A 141 2.51 41.78 17.88
N ASN A 142 3.25 42.38 16.94
CA ASN A 142 4.53 41.84 16.43
C ASN A 142 4.41 40.40 15.90
N LEU A 143 3.27 40.06 15.32
CA LEU A 143 3.01 38.76 14.70
C LEU A 143 3.12 38.87 13.19
N GLU A 144 3.96 38.03 12.60
CA GLU A 144 4.10 37.93 11.15
C GLU A 144 3.01 37.03 10.56
N MET A 145 2.41 37.49 9.47
CA MET A 145 1.47 36.68 8.73
C MET A 145 2.23 35.77 7.76
N VAL A 146 2.12 34.46 7.97
CA VAL A 146 2.62 33.47 7.04
C VAL A 146 1.60 33.29 5.91
N SER A 147 2.04 33.44 4.66
CA SER A 147 1.20 33.20 3.49
C SER A 147 0.69 31.75 3.48
N HIS A 148 -0.52 31.49 3.02
CA HIS A 148 -1.06 30.13 2.95
C HIS A 148 -1.61 29.85 1.55
N ALA A 149 -1.21 28.72 1.00
CA ALA A 149 -1.58 28.37 -0.36
C ALA A 149 -3.04 27.91 -0.45
N PRO A 150 -3.77 28.26 -1.54
CA PRO A 150 -5.17 27.88 -1.68
C PRO A 150 -5.35 26.35 -1.70
N TYR A 151 -6.45 25.88 -1.10
CA TYR A 151 -6.85 24.46 -1.03
C TYR A 151 -5.76 23.51 -0.49
N SER A 152 -4.96 23.96 0.50
CA SER A 152 -3.80 23.25 1.06
C SER A 152 -3.99 22.75 2.50
N PRO A 153 -5.05 21.98 2.84
CA PRO A 153 -5.20 21.43 4.19
C PRO A 153 -4.11 20.40 4.51
N ASP A 154 -3.46 19.83 3.51
CA ASP A 154 -2.29 18.96 3.68
C ASP A 154 -1.00 19.72 4.04
N LEU A 155 -1.04 21.06 4.02
CA LEU A 155 0.02 21.96 4.49
C LEU A 155 -0.32 22.63 5.83
N ALA A 156 -1.58 22.64 6.26
CA ALA A 156 -1.97 23.26 7.53
C ALA A 156 -1.74 22.28 8.70
N PRO A 157 -0.89 22.60 9.70
CA PRO A 157 -0.66 21.72 10.86
C PRO A 157 -1.93 21.40 11.64
N SER A 158 -2.91 22.32 11.61
CA SER A 158 -4.25 22.10 12.13
C SER A 158 -4.94 20.89 11.47
N ASP A 159 -4.90 20.81 10.14
CA ASP A 159 -5.66 19.85 9.34
C ASP A 159 -4.92 18.52 9.11
N PHE A 160 -3.60 18.56 8.98
CA PHE A 160 -2.82 17.33 8.78
C PHE A 160 -2.45 16.63 10.09
N TRP A 161 -2.35 17.34 11.22
CA TRP A 161 -1.89 16.78 12.49
C TRP A 161 -2.83 17.04 13.68
N LEU A 162 -3.14 18.29 14.02
CA LEU A 162 -3.88 18.64 15.24
C LEU A 162 -5.27 17.99 15.27
N PHE A 163 -6.13 18.30 14.30
CA PHE A 163 -7.49 17.76 14.29
C PHE A 163 -7.53 16.25 14.13
N PRO A 164 -6.71 15.59 13.28
CA PRO A 164 -6.65 14.14 13.24
C PRO A 164 -6.27 13.53 14.59
N THR A 165 -5.20 14.00 15.24
CA THR A 165 -4.72 13.43 16.51
C THR A 165 -5.73 13.64 17.64
N THR A 166 -6.34 14.83 17.72
CA THR A 166 -7.41 15.09 18.69
C THR A 166 -8.63 14.22 18.40
N LYS A 167 -9.08 14.12 17.14
CA LYS A 167 -10.24 13.28 16.76
C LYS A 167 -10.00 11.80 17.07
N ASP A 168 -8.79 11.32 16.86
CA ASP A 168 -8.41 9.94 17.17
C ASP A 168 -8.43 9.69 18.68
N ALA A 169 -7.90 10.62 19.49
CA ALA A 169 -7.97 10.53 20.95
C ALA A 169 -9.42 10.59 21.49
N LEU A 170 -10.33 11.23 20.76
CA LEU A 170 -11.74 11.34 21.12
C LEU A 170 -12.62 10.28 20.47
N ARG A 171 -12.06 9.43 19.61
CA ARG A 171 -12.81 8.47 18.81
C ARG A 171 -13.56 7.49 19.71
N GLY A 172 -14.82 7.23 19.39
CA GLY A 172 -15.68 6.30 20.13
C GLY A 172 -16.25 6.84 21.45
N ARG A 173 -15.89 8.07 21.86
CA ARG A 173 -16.45 8.72 23.06
C ARG A 173 -17.72 9.47 22.69
N THR A 174 -18.74 9.38 23.54
CA THR A 174 -19.95 10.18 23.46
C THR A 174 -19.91 11.29 24.52
N PHE A 175 -20.41 12.47 24.16
CA PHE A 175 -20.45 13.62 25.06
C PHE A 175 -21.87 14.17 25.11
N THR A 176 -22.36 14.44 26.32
CA THR A 176 -23.72 14.95 26.55
C THR A 176 -23.78 16.47 26.65
N SER A 177 -22.64 17.16 26.65
CA SER A 177 -22.57 18.63 26.74
C SER A 177 -21.33 19.21 26.06
N ARG A 178 -21.41 20.48 25.66
CA ARG A 178 -20.27 21.25 25.12
C ARG A 178 -19.13 21.37 26.13
N ALA A 179 -19.45 21.53 27.41
CA ALA A 179 -18.45 21.62 28.47
C ALA A 179 -17.63 20.32 28.62
N ALA A 180 -18.28 19.16 28.48
CA ALA A 180 -17.59 17.87 28.51
C ALA A 180 -16.63 17.71 27.32
N ILE A 181 -17.03 18.17 26.12
CA ILE A 181 -16.17 18.17 24.93
C ILE A 181 -14.96 19.09 25.13
N ALA A 182 -15.20 20.34 25.57
CA ALA A 182 -14.15 21.33 25.80
C ALA A 182 -13.14 20.83 26.84
N SER A 183 -13.62 20.23 27.93
CA SER A 183 -12.76 19.63 28.96
C SER A 183 -11.91 18.49 28.38
N ALA A 184 -12.50 17.60 27.58
CA ALA A 184 -11.76 16.49 26.97
C ALA A 184 -10.66 16.98 25.99
N ILE A 185 -10.95 17.98 25.16
CA ILE A 185 -9.97 18.59 24.26
C ILE A 185 -8.85 19.27 25.06
N PHE A 186 -9.21 20.00 26.11
CA PHE A 186 -8.24 20.70 26.96
C PHE A 186 -7.30 19.73 27.69
N GLN A 187 -7.84 18.62 28.21
CA GLN A 187 -7.03 17.57 28.82
C GLN A 187 -6.08 16.91 27.82
N TRP A 188 -6.57 16.60 26.61
CA TRP A 188 -5.72 16.08 25.53
C TRP A 188 -4.58 17.05 25.20
N SER A 189 -4.89 18.35 25.09
CA SER A 189 -3.87 19.37 24.82
C SER A 189 -2.82 19.47 25.93
N LYS A 190 -3.21 19.31 27.19
CA LYS A 190 -2.28 19.30 28.34
C LYS A 190 -1.39 18.06 28.39
N GLN A 191 -1.91 16.91 27.96
CA GLN A 191 -1.20 15.64 27.96
C GLN A 191 -0.29 15.47 26.73
N THR A 192 -0.53 16.25 25.67
CA THR A 192 0.28 16.19 24.46
C THR A 192 1.65 16.80 24.73
N PRO A 193 2.74 16.04 24.57
CA PRO A 193 4.09 16.52 24.85
C PRO A 193 4.51 17.61 23.85
N THR A 194 5.33 18.57 24.30
CA THR A 194 5.85 19.67 23.46
C THR A 194 6.59 19.14 22.23
N GLU A 195 7.27 18.01 22.37
CA GLU A 195 7.98 17.31 21.31
C GLU A 195 7.05 16.89 20.16
N ALA A 196 5.78 16.59 20.44
CA ALA A 196 4.81 16.24 19.41
C ALA A 196 4.44 17.45 18.54
N PHE A 197 4.35 18.64 19.12
CA PHE A 197 4.17 19.89 18.38
C PHE A 197 5.40 20.23 17.53
N ALA A 198 6.60 20.05 18.09
CA ALA A 198 7.84 20.23 17.35
C ALA A 198 7.94 19.25 16.16
N ALA A 199 7.58 17.98 16.37
CA ALA A 199 7.54 16.98 15.31
C ALA A 199 6.51 17.32 14.23
N ALA A 200 5.37 17.92 14.59
CA ALA A 200 4.39 18.39 13.62
C ALA A 200 4.93 19.52 12.74
N MET A 201 5.69 20.45 13.31
CA MET A 201 6.35 21.53 12.55
C MET A 201 7.48 21.01 11.67
N GLU A 202 8.21 19.99 12.11
CA GLU A 202 9.19 19.32 11.26
C GLU A 202 8.51 18.53 10.12
N SER A 203 7.36 17.91 10.39
CA SER A 203 6.52 17.29 9.35
C SER A 203 6.04 18.33 8.33
N TRP A 204 5.65 19.52 8.80
CA TRP A 204 5.29 20.64 7.93
C TRP A 204 6.44 21.02 6.99
N ARG A 205 7.67 21.16 7.50
CA ARG A 205 8.85 21.47 6.66
C ARG A 205 9.06 20.41 5.57
N ARG A 206 9.00 19.13 5.93
CA ARG A 206 9.12 18.01 4.97
C ARG A 206 8.00 18.00 3.94
N ARG A 207 6.79 18.43 4.32
CA ARG A 207 5.66 18.60 3.39
C ARG A 207 5.95 19.71 2.38
N CYS A 208 6.47 20.86 2.82
CA CYS A 208 6.90 21.94 1.90
C CYS A 208 7.93 21.43 0.88
N GLU A 209 8.94 20.66 1.31
CA GLU A 209 9.94 20.08 0.40
C GLU A 209 9.31 19.11 -0.63
N LYS A 210 8.34 18.30 -0.19
CA LYS A 210 7.59 17.41 -1.08
C LYS A 210 6.73 18.18 -2.07
N TYR A 211 6.11 19.29 -1.69
CA TYR A 211 5.34 20.15 -2.61
C TYR A 211 6.22 20.62 -3.77
N VAL A 212 7.43 21.10 -3.46
CA VAL A 212 8.38 21.54 -4.48
C VAL A 212 8.74 20.39 -5.43
N ARG A 213 8.98 19.19 -4.87
CA ARG A 213 9.29 17.99 -5.67
C ARG A 213 8.12 17.53 -6.54
N LEU A 214 6.89 17.62 -6.04
CA LEU A 214 5.66 17.22 -6.74
C LEU A 214 5.05 18.34 -7.57
N GLN A 215 5.80 19.40 -7.83
CA GLN A 215 5.34 20.54 -8.64
C GLN A 215 4.01 21.14 -8.15
N GLY A 216 3.83 21.23 -6.83
CA GLY A 216 2.65 21.83 -6.19
C GLY A 216 1.44 20.89 -6.07
N ASP A 217 1.56 19.63 -6.46
CA ASP A 217 0.50 18.63 -6.24
C ASP A 217 0.32 18.28 -4.75
N TYR A 218 -0.76 17.59 -4.44
CA TYR A 218 -1.07 17.16 -3.08
C TYR A 218 -0.03 16.20 -2.52
N VAL A 219 0.32 16.38 -1.24
CA VAL A 219 1.22 15.46 -0.55
C VAL A 219 0.42 14.46 0.25
N GLU A 220 0.74 13.18 0.04
CA GLU A 220 0.17 12.09 0.81
C GLU A 220 0.50 12.23 2.31
N LYS A 221 -0.50 11.98 3.16
CA LYS A 221 -0.34 11.78 4.60
C LYS A 221 0.33 10.45 4.88
#